data_AF-A0A0F9D175-F1
#
_entry.id   AF-A0A0F9D175-F1
#
_cell.length_a   1.000
_cell.length_b   1.000
_cell.length_c   1.000
_cell.angle_alpha   90.00
_cell.angle_beta   90.00
_cell.angle_gamma   90.00
#
_symmetry.space_group_name_H-M   'P 1'
#
loop_
_entity.id
_entity.type
_entity.pdbx_description
1 polymer ?
#
loop_
_entity_poly.entity_id
_entity_poly.type
_entity_poly.pdbx_seq_one_letter_code
_entity_poly.pdbx_strand_id
1 'polypeptide(L)'
;MVAELSGSHGASRQTVQDFLQSVLNVPISIGGIQRIIDRTSDALKPVYDEIGQQVRKAEVNHIDETSWFQSGKLCWLWTMVN
;
A
#
# COMPACT_ATOMS: atom_id res chain seq x y z
N MET A 1 3.55 9.03 -7.70
CA MET A 1 3.09 10.16 -6.86
C MET A 1 1.92 9.84 -5.92
N VAL A 2 0.63 9.88 -6.29
CA VAL A 2 -0.45 9.62 -5.29
C VAL A 2 -0.34 8.24 -4.64
N ALA A 3 -0.20 7.19 -5.45
CA ALA A 3 -0.01 5.83 -4.94
C ALA A 3 1.34 5.63 -4.22
N GLU A 4 2.34 6.46 -4.51
CA GLU A 4 3.67 6.41 -3.89
C GLU A 4 3.68 7.11 -2.53
N LEU A 5 3.04 8.28 -2.43
CA LEU A 5 2.83 8.99 -1.18
C LEU A 5 1.97 8.16 -0.21
N SER A 6 0.91 7.52 -0.70
CA SER A 6 0.08 6.65 0.14
C SER A 6 0.67 5.27 0.39
N GLY A 7 1.39 4.69 -0.57
CA GLY A 7 1.94 3.33 -0.48
C GLY A 7 3.30 3.27 0.21
N SER A 8 4.27 4.05 -0.26
CA SER A 8 5.65 4.04 0.24
C SER A 8 5.84 4.92 1.46
N HIS A 9 5.18 6.08 1.51
CA HIS A 9 5.32 7.04 2.61
C HIS A 9 4.22 6.94 3.68
N GLY A 10 3.25 6.04 3.49
CA GLY A 10 2.15 5.83 4.45
C GLY A 10 1.27 7.05 4.68
N ALA A 11 1.26 8.03 3.76
CA ALA A 11 0.53 9.27 3.93
C ALA A 11 -0.99 9.02 3.91
N SER A 12 -1.70 9.65 4.85
CA SER A 12 -3.17 9.59 4.89
C SER A 12 -3.78 10.20 3.62
N ARG A 13 -5.03 9.83 3.29
CA ARG A 13 -5.70 10.40 2.11
C ARG A 13 -5.89 11.91 2.24
N GLN A 14 -6.14 12.40 3.46
CA GLN A 14 -6.20 13.84 3.76
C GLN A 14 -4.85 14.51 3.51
N THR A 15 -3.75 13.93 4.00
CA THR A 15 -2.40 14.47 3.78
C THR A 15 -2.06 14.58 2.29
N VAL A 16 -2.42 13.57 1.51
CA VAL A 16 -2.22 13.59 0.05
C VAL A 16 -3.10 14.64 -0.61
N GLN A 17 -4.37 14.75 -0.19
CA GLN A 17 -5.27 15.79 -0.69
C GLN A 17 -4.73 17.20 -0.43
N ASP A 18 -4.30 17.47 0.80
CA ASP A 18 -3.76 18.76 1.21
C ASP A 18 -2.50 19.11 0.40
N PHE A 19 -1.61 18.15 0.18
CA PHE A 19 -0.41 18.34 -0.65
C PHE A 19 -0.79 18.67 -2.11
N LEU A 20 -1.71 17.91 -2.70
CA LEU A 20 -2.15 18.13 -4.08
C LEU A 20 -2.78 19.51 -4.25
N GLN A 21 -3.56 19.96 -3.27
CA GLN A 21 -4.19 21.28 -3.30
C GLN A 21 -3.21 22.42 -3.02
N SER A 22 -2.33 22.29 -2.03
CA SER A 22 -1.43 23.37 -1.58
C SER A 22 -0.20 23.55 -2.46
N VAL A 23 0.35 22.46 -3.00
CA VAL A 23 1.61 22.48 -3.77
C VAL A 23 1.34 22.44 -5.26
N LEU A 24 0.40 21.61 -5.71
CA LEU A 24 0.14 21.40 -7.13
C LEU A 24 -1.12 22.13 -7.63
N ASN A 25 -1.88 22.75 -6.73
CA ASN A 25 -3.13 23.43 -7.03
C ASN A 25 -4.16 22.54 -7.76
N VAL A 26 -4.15 21.23 -7.49
CA VAL A 26 -5.05 20.24 -8.07
C VAL A 26 -6.13 19.87 -7.05
N PRO A 27 -7.38 20.30 -7.24
CA PRO A 27 -8.47 19.88 -6.38
C PRO A 27 -8.85 18.43 -6.72
N ILE A 28 -8.70 17.54 -5.74
CA ILE A 28 -9.16 16.15 -5.85
C ILE A 28 -9.91 15.76 -4.58
N SER A 29 -10.94 14.93 -4.73
CA SER A 29 -11.64 14.36 -3.59
C SER A 29 -10.87 13.18 -3.00
N ILE A 30 -11.10 12.90 -1.71
CA ILE A 30 -10.60 11.69 -1.05
C ILE A 30 -11.01 10.42 -1.81
N GLY A 31 -12.24 10.37 -2.33
CA GLY A 31 -12.71 9.25 -3.15
C GLY A 31 -11.95 9.13 -4.48
N GLY A 32 -11.54 10.24 -5.08
CA GLY A 32 -10.67 10.24 -6.27
C GLY A 32 -9.28 9.69 -5.97
N ILE A 33 -8.69 10.09 -4.84
CA ILE A 33 -7.42 9.53 -4.35
C ILE A 33 -7.55 8.02 -4.14
N GLN A 34 -8.62 7.56 -3.48
CA GLN A 34 -8.84 6.13 -3.26
C GLN A 34 -8.94 5.36 -4.58
N ARG A 35 -9.69 5.86 -5.58
CA ARG A 35 -9.76 5.21 -6.90
C ARG A 35 -8.41 5.12 -7.60
N ILE A 36 -7.54 6.13 -7.45
CA ILE A 36 -6.19 6.09 -8.01
C ILE A 36 -5.36 5.00 -7.34
N ILE A 37 -5.47 4.87 -6.01
CA ILE A 37 -4.80 3.82 -5.24
C ILE A 37 -5.32 2.46 -5.68
N ASP A 38 -6.64 2.25 -5.74
CA ASP A 38 -7.26 0.98 -6.14
C ASP A 38 -6.78 0.55 -7.53
N ARG A 39 -6.82 1.45 -8.51
CA ARG A 39 -6.34 1.18 -9.87
C ARG A 39 -4.85 0.81 -9.89
N THR A 40 -4.05 1.43 -9.03
CA THR A 40 -2.62 1.12 -8.94
C THR A 40 -2.40 -0.25 -8.32
N SER A 41 -3.16 -0.60 -7.28
CA SER A 41 -3.15 -1.94 -6.67
C SER A 41 -3.53 -3.02 -7.68
N ASP A 42 -4.57 -2.78 -8.50
CA ASP A 42 -4.99 -3.71 -9.54
C ASP A 42 -3.88 -3.91 -10.59
N ALA A 43 -3.19 -2.84 -10.97
CA ALA A 43 -2.08 -2.91 -11.92
C ALA A 43 -0.87 -3.67 -11.35
N LEU A 44 -0.64 -3.61 -10.04
CA LEU A 44 0.46 -4.32 -9.36
C LEU A 44 0.12 -5.78 -9.01
N LYS A 45 -1.17 -6.15 -9.03
CA LYS A 45 -1.66 -7.49 -8.68
C LYS A 45 -0.89 -8.63 -9.39
N PRO A 46 -0.62 -8.58 -10.72
CA PRO A 46 0.08 -9.67 -11.39
C PRO A 46 1.52 -9.88 -10.88
N VAL A 47 2.23 -8.78 -10.65
CA VAL A 47 3.61 -8.82 -10.12
C VAL A 47 3.63 -9.35 -8.68
N TYR A 48 2.67 -8.89 -7.87
CA TYR A 48 2.50 -9.42 -6.51
C TYR A 48 2.25 -10.94 -6.51
N ASP A 49 1.39 -11.42 -7.41
CA ASP A 49 1.07 -12.84 -7.53
C ASP A 49 2.27 -13.67 -8.01
N GLU A 50 3.09 -13.14 -8.92
CA GLU A 50 4.33 -13.78 -9.38
C GLU A 50 5.35 -13.91 -8.23
N ILE A 51 5.59 -12.84 -7.48
CA ILE A 51 6.46 -12.87 -6.30
C ILE A 51 5.95 -13.92 -5.30
N GLY A 52 4.64 -13.93 -5.03
CA GLY A 52 4.02 -14.92 -4.15
C GLY A 52 4.24 -16.37 -4.61
N GLN A 53 4.24 -16.63 -5.92
CA GLN A 53 4.56 -17.96 -6.45
C GLN A 53 6.04 -18.33 -6.28
N GLN A 54 6.96 -17.38 -6.46
CA GLN A 54 8.40 -17.61 -6.31
C GLN A 54 8.76 -17.88 -4.84
N VAL A 55 8.25 -17.07 -3.92
CA VAL A 55 8.44 -17.26 -2.47
C VAL A 55 7.95 -18.63 -2.03
N ARG A 56 6.75 -19.08 -2.46
CA ARG A 56 6.23 -20.41 -2.09
C ARG A 56 7.06 -21.60 -2.61
N LYS A 57 7.86 -21.39 -3.67
CA LYS A 57 8.73 -22.42 -4.25
C LYS A 57 10.15 -22.40 -3.65
N ALA A 58 10.47 -21.42 -2.83
CA ALA A 58 11.76 -21.31 -2.16
C ALA A 58 11.97 -22.47 -1.19
N GLU A 59 13.20 -22.98 -1.13
CA GLU A 59 13.59 -24.01 -0.14
C GLU A 59 13.65 -23.43 1.28
N VAL A 60 14.03 -22.15 1.40
CA VAL A 60 14.07 -21.39 2.65
C VAL A 60 13.32 -20.08 2.43
N ASN A 61 12.41 -19.75 3.34
CA ASN A 61 11.67 -18.49 3.34
C ASN A 61 11.90 -17.74 4.65
N HIS A 62 12.12 -16.44 4.55
CA HIS A 62 12.17 -15.56 5.71
C HIS A 62 10.77 -15.00 5.98
N ILE A 63 10.37 -15.07 7.25
CA ILE A 63 9.06 -14.59 7.72
C ILE A 63 9.32 -13.34 8.56
N ASP A 64 8.67 -12.24 8.18
CA ASP A 64 8.64 -11.01 8.97
C ASP A 64 7.25 -10.80 9.58
N GLU A 65 7.23 -10.42 10.85
CA GLU A 65 6.03 -10.11 11.62
C GLU A 65 5.90 -8.61 11.83
N THR A 66 4.89 -8.00 11.23
CA THR A 66 4.55 -6.60 11.47
C THR A 66 3.21 -6.52 12.21
N SER A 67 3.22 -5.88 13.38
CA SER A 67 2.00 -5.65 14.16
C SER A 67 1.39 -4.27 13.91
N TRP A 68 0.06 -4.16 13.95
CA TRP A 68 -0.65 -2.88 14.00
C TRP A 68 -1.93 -2.99 14.81
N PHE A 69 -2.46 -1.86 15.25
CA PHE A 69 -3.77 -1.81 15.88
C PHE A 69 -4.86 -1.51 14.86
N GLN A 70 -5.86 -2.39 14.79
CA GLN A 70 -7.11 -2.15 14.06
C GLN A 70 -8.26 -2.01 15.06
N SER A 71 -8.82 -0.80 15.17
CA SER A 71 -9.92 -0.50 16.09
C SER A 71 -9.63 -0.94 17.54
N GLY A 72 -8.39 -0.72 18.00
CA GLY A 72 -7.93 -1.08 19.35
C GLY A 72 -7.56 -2.55 19.54
N LYS A 73 -7.71 -3.40 18.52
CA LYS A 73 -7.25 -4.80 18.55
C LYS A 73 -5.88 -4.91 17.90
N LEU A 74 -4.94 -5.59 18.57
CA LEU A 74 -3.64 -5.88 17.99
C LEU A 74 -3.80 -6.95 16.89
N CYS A 75 -3.35 -6.61 15.69
CA CYS A 75 -3.34 -7.45 14.49
C CYS A 75 -1.90 -7.70 14.06
N TRP A 76 -1.68 -8.81 13.35
CA TRP A 76 -0.37 -9.25 12.88
C TRP A 76 -0.44 -9.56 11.38
N LEU A 77 0.53 -9.07 10.62
CA LEU A 77 0.75 -9.37 9.20
C LEU A 77 2.03 -10.18 9.16
N TRP A 78 1.90 -11.34 8.54
CA TRP A 78 2.98 -12.27 8.31
C TRP A 78 3.37 -12.14 6.86
N THR A 79 4.54 -11.57 6.60
CA THR A 79 5.04 -11.38 5.23
C THR A 79 6.11 -12.42 4.97
N MET A 80 5.93 -13.22 3.90
CA MET A 80 6.96 -14.16 3.43
C MET A 80 7.78 -13.50 2.34
N VAL A 81 9.10 -13.51 2.50
CA VAL A 81 10.06 -12.93 1.55
C VAL A 81 11.17 -13.97 1.28
N ASN A 82 11.56 -14.11 0.02
CA ASN A 82 12.66 -14.97 -0.45
C ASN A 82 13.71 -14.07 -1.11
#